data_AF-A0A8T1YLK3-F1
#
_entry.id   AF-A0A8T1YLK3-F1
#
_cell.length_a   1.000
_cell.length_b   1.000
_cell.length_c   1.000
_cell.angle_alpha   90.00
_cell.angle_beta   90.00
_cell.angle_gamma   90.00
#
_symmetry.space_group_name_H-M   'P 1'
#
loop_
_entity.id
_entity.type
_entity.pdbx_description
1 polymer ?
#
loop_
_entity_poly.entity_id
_entity_poly.type
_entity_poly.pdbx_seq_one_letter_code
_entity_poly.pdbx_strand_id
1 'polypeptide(L)'
;MASYWLLYLFIYLFSYHIAQTVQKDIEYECVDIYKQPAFQHPLMKDHQIQMRPSVEFQAMVSTEPETSDLFTGESEEREKDVISSIQFGWAVHTGLYRDDRPRLTTYWISGRHPNGCYNALCRGGYVQVHKTIYPGMVYNKVSTLGKRQSTAHLLVGQDSRTKNWLLMTRSTLIGYWPYQIYSMQGASQVLFGGYTGGLAGATSPPMGAGTFPKEVGYRNKFSCFMKQLKCFEDKRLVDIDSNEFEEYVDSPKCYDVWFRKFEIGKGEMLTFGGPGGECGI
;
A
#
# COMPACT_ATOMS: atom_id res chain seq x y z
N MET A 1 46.62 64.38 28.71
CA MET A 1 46.01 63.19 29.34
C MET A 1 45.15 62.50 28.29
N ALA A 2 45.38 61.20 28.15
CA ALA A 2 44.53 60.16 27.55
C ALA A 2 44.12 60.29 26.07
N SER A 3 44.07 59.23 25.27
CA SER A 3 44.77 57.94 25.13
C SER A 3 44.03 57.26 23.98
N TYR A 4 44.77 56.83 22.96
CA TYR A 4 44.33 55.93 21.87
C TYR A 4 43.61 54.70 22.41
N TRP A 5 42.59 54.18 21.71
CA TRP A 5 42.42 52.74 21.49
C TRP A 5 41.60 52.44 20.23
N LEU A 6 42.09 51.42 19.51
CA LEU A 6 41.67 50.92 18.22
C LEU A 6 40.31 50.21 18.24
N LEU A 7 39.57 50.35 17.13
CA LEU A 7 38.51 49.43 16.71
C LEU A 7 39.13 48.09 16.29
N TYR A 8 39.07 47.08 17.16
CA TYR A 8 39.35 45.69 16.81
C TYR A 8 38.15 45.09 16.08
N LEU A 9 38.29 44.92 14.77
CA LEU A 9 37.36 44.19 13.90
C LEU A 9 37.70 42.69 14.01
N PHE A 10 37.16 42.02 15.02
CA PHE A 10 37.23 40.55 15.10
C PHE A 10 36.25 39.96 14.08
N ILE A 11 36.77 39.72 12.87
CA ILE A 11 36.18 38.81 11.90
C ILE A 11 36.28 37.41 12.50
N TYR A 12 35.25 36.99 13.23
CA TYR A 12 35.01 35.56 13.42
C TYR A 12 34.47 35.03 12.08
N LEU A 13 35.40 34.58 11.23
CA LEU A 13 35.12 33.55 10.24
C LEU A 13 34.69 32.30 11.01
N PHE A 14 33.42 32.24 11.42
CA PHE A 14 32.77 30.94 11.56
C PHE A 14 32.74 30.37 10.15
N SER A 15 33.76 29.57 9.86
CA SER A 15 33.70 28.54 8.84
C SER A 15 32.51 27.65 9.20
N TYR A 16 31.32 28.04 8.73
CA TYR A 16 30.27 27.09 8.44
C TYR A 16 30.85 26.18 7.36
N HIS A 17 31.56 25.15 7.78
CA HIS A 17 31.43 23.87 7.11
C HIS A 17 29.96 23.51 7.23
N ILE A 18 29.17 24.01 6.26
CA ILE A 18 28.05 23.25 5.76
C ILE A 18 28.73 21.97 5.28
N ALA A 19 28.80 20.98 6.17
CA ALA A 19 28.90 19.61 5.75
C ALA A 19 27.71 19.47 4.81
N GLN A 20 27.98 19.52 3.51
CA GLN A 20 27.08 18.95 2.53
C GLN A 20 26.91 17.53 3.03
N THR A 21 25.80 17.25 3.72
CA THR A 21 25.30 15.90 3.81
C THR A 21 25.07 15.54 2.37
N VAL A 22 26.08 14.88 1.80
CA VAL A 22 26.00 14.22 0.51
C VAL A 22 24.66 13.53 0.54
N GLN A 23 23.77 14.02 -0.31
CA GLN A 23 22.53 13.38 -0.62
C GLN A 23 22.95 11.99 -1.06
N LYS A 24 22.89 11.04 -0.12
CA LYS A 24 23.07 9.64 -0.43
C LYS A 24 21.81 9.35 -1.23
N ASP A 25 21.91 9.59 -2.54
CA ASP A 25 21.04 8.98 -3.51
C ASP A 25 20.87 7.56 -3.02
N ILE A 26 19.62 7.18 -2.74
CA ILE A 26 19.31 5.82 -2.34
C ILE A 26 19.58 5.00 -3.59
N GLU A 27 20.85 4.66 -3.77
CA GLU A 27 21.32 3.62 -4.66
C GLU A 27 20.64 2.37 -4.13
N TYR A 28 19.61 1.94 -4.85
CA TYR A 28 18.94 0.69 -4.52
C TYR A 28 19.96 -0.41 -4.75
N GLU A 29 20.57 -0.87 -3.67
CA GLU A 29 21.50 -1.97 -3.68
C GLU A 29 20.76 -3.19 -4.23
N CYS A 30 21.21 -3.70 -5.37
CA CYS A 30 20.65 -4.92 -5.95
C CYS A 30 20.95 -6.08 -4.99
N VAL A 31 19.99 -6.44 -4.16
CA VAL A 31 20.11 -7.57 -3.24
C VAL A 31 19.85 -8.86 -4.01
N ASP A 32 20.72 -9.85 -3.82
CA ASP A 32 20.51 -11.20 -4.32
C ASP A 32 19.15 -11.74 -3.85
N ILE A 33 18.40 -12.38 -4.74
CA ILE A 33 17.03 -12.86 -4.45
C ILE A 33 16.99 -13.79 -3.23
N TYR A 34 18.05 -14.56 -2.96
CA TYR A 34 18.14 -15.48 -1.82
C TYR A 34 18.58 -14.79 -0.52
N LYS A 35 19.06 -13.54 -0.58
CA LYS A 35 19.49 -12.76 0.59
C LYS A 35 18.39 -11.86 1.15
N GLN A 36 17.17 -11.96 0.64
CA GLN A 36 16.03 -11.19 1.15
C GLN A 36 15.72 -11.54 2.62
N PRO A 37 15.21 -10.58 3.41
CA PRO A 37 14.84 -10.82 4.81
C PRO A 37 13.89 -12.01 4.99
N ALA A 38 12.99 -12.27 4.04
CA ALA A 38 12.10 -13.43 4.06
C ALA A 38 12.83 -14.75 4.33
N PHE A 39 13.99 -14.99 3.72
CA PHE A 39 14.75 -16.24 3.84
C PHE A 39 15.57 -16.37 5.13
N GLN A 40 15.61 -15.33 5.97
CA GLN A 40 16.25 -15.41 7.29
C GLN A 40 15.39 -16.17 8.31
N HIS A 41 14.17 -16.59 7.94
CA HIS A 41 13.29 -17.35 8.80
C HIS A 41 13.49 -18.86 8.63
N PRO A 42 13.52 -19.67 9.72
CA PRO A 42 13.77 -21.11 9.65
C PRO A 42 12.84 -21.88 8.70
N LEU A 43 11.55 -21.49 8.63
CA LEU A 43 10.57 -22.11 7.73
C LEU A 43 10.80 -21.83 6.23
N MET A 44 11.74 -20.93 5.91
CA MET A 44 12.03 -20.51 4.54
C MET A 44 13.32 -21.11 3.97
N LYS A 45 14.05 -21.96 4.73
CA LYS A 45 15.36 -22.51 4.34
C LYS A 45 15.33 -23.26 3.00
N ASP A 46 14.29 -24.06 2.77
CA ASP A 46 14.13 -24.88 1.57
C ASP A 46 12.97 -24.39 0.67
N HIS A 47 12.57 -23.13 0.85
CA HIS A 47 11.44 -22.57 0.13
C HIS A 47 11.79 -22.39 -1.36
N GLN A 48 11.00 -23.00 -2.24
CA GLN A 48 11.13 -22.77 -3.67
C GLN A 48 10.48 -21.45 -4.06
N ILE A 49 11.28 -20.56 -4.65
CA ILE A 49 10.80 -19.22 -5.02
C ILE A 49 9.79 -19.32 -6.16
N GLN A 50 8.58 -18.79 -5.91
CA GLN A 50 7.54 -18.71 -6.92
C GLN A 50 7.81 -17.55 -7.88
N MET A 51 8.41 -17.85 -9.04
CA MET A 51 8.75 -16.84 -10.04
C MET A 51 7.58 -16.44 -10.94
N ARG A 52 6.51 -17.25 -11.00
CA ARG A 52 5.32 -17.00 -11.82
C ARG A 52 4.05 -17.48 -11.09
N PRO A 53 2.89 -16.85 -11.32
CA PRO A 53 1.62 -17.39 -10.85
C PRO A 53 1.33 -18.74 -11.48
N SER A 54 0.58 -19.61 -10.78
CA SER A 54 0.08 -20.87 -11.35
C SER A 54 -0.86 -20.62 -12.54
N VAL A 55 -1.03 -21.63 -13.40
CA VAL A 55 -1.96 -21.56 -14.55
C VAL A 55 -3.40 -21.37 -14.04
N GLU A 56 -3.74 -22.01 -12.93
CA GLU A 56 -5.03 -21.85 -12.27
C GLU A 56 -5.24 -20.41 -11.84
N PHE A 57 -4.25 -19.79 -11.18
CA PHE A 57 -4.35 -18.39 -10.78
C PHE A 57 -4.46 -17.45 -11.98
N GLN A 58 -3.71 -17.70 -13.04
CA GLN A 58 -3.80 -16.92 -14.27
C GLN A 58 -5.20 -17.01 -14.89
N ALA A 59 -5.81 -18.20 -14.89
CA ALA A 59 -7.18 -18.38 -15.36
C ALA A 59 -8.18 -17.58 -14.51
N MET A 60 -8.07 -17.63 -13.18
CA MET A 60 -8.94 -16.89 -12.25
C MET A 60 -8.92 -15.37 -12.51
N VAL A 61 -7.77 -14.82 -12.89
CA VAL A 61 -7.59 -13.38 -13.18
C VAL A 61 -7.95 -13.01 -14.63
N SER A 62 -8.06 -13.99 -15.54
CA SER A 62 -8.28 -13.75 -16.98
C SER A 62 -9.72 -13.91 -17.43
N THR A 63 -10.58 -14.59 -16.67
CA THR A 63 -11.96 -14.91 -17.07
C THR A 63 -12.96 -13.77 -16.81
N GLU A 64 -13.72 -13.38 -17.84
CA GLU A 64 -15.00 -12.67 -17.70
C GLU A 64 -16.12 -13.63 -17.23
N PRO A 65 -17.18 -13.15 -16.56
CA PRO A 65 -18.10 -14.01 -15.82
C PRO A 65 -19.05 -14.77 -16.74
N GLU A 66 -18.97 -16.11 -16.73
CA GLU A 66 -20.11 -16.99 -17.03
C GLU A 66 -20.58 -17.65 -15.74
N THR A 67 -21.90 -17.68 -15.54
CA THR A 67 -22.60 -18.16 -14.36
C THR A 67 -22.43 -19.66 -14.15
N SER A 68 -22.09 -20.11 -12.94
CA SER A 68 -22.48 -21.45 -12.47
C SER A 68 -22.29 -21.63 -10.96
N ASP A 69 -23.41 -22.05 -10.35
CA ASP A 69 -23.71 -23.01 -9.30
C ASP A 69 -22.83 -23.25 -8.06
N LEU A 70 -23.55 -23.13 -6.95
CA LEU A 70 -23.24 -23.27 -5.53
C LEU A 70 -22.86 -24.69 -5.13
N PHE A 71 -21.71 -24.87 -4.46
CA PHE A 71 -21.43 -26.04 -3.62
C PHE A 71 -20.74 -25.62 -2.32
N THR A 72 -21.31 -26.09 -1.21
CA THR A 72 -20.87 -25.89 0.18
C THR A 72 -19.71 -26.82 0.54
N GLY A 73 -18.66 -26.27 1.17
CA GLY A 73 -17.55 -27.02 1.76
C GLY A 73 -17.43 -26.77 3.26
N GLU A 74 -17.14 -27.85 3.99
CA GLU A 74 -17.12 -27.95 5.46
C GLU A 74 -15.90 -27.26 6.10
N SER A 75 -16.10 -26.77 7.33
CA SER A 75 -15.11 -26.12 8.17
C SER A 75 -14.37 -27.13 9.05
N GLU A 76 -13.04 -27.09 9.05
CA GLU A 76 -12.20 -27.67 10.11
C GLU A 76 -11.54 -26.58 10.96
N GLU A 77 -11.10 -27.02 12.12
CA GLU A 77 -11.11 -26.40 13.44
C GLU A 77 -10.21 -25.16 13.64
N ARG A 78 -10.72 -24.21 14.44
CA ARG A 78 -10.12 -22.90 14.75
C ARG A 78 -8.95 -23.00 15.74
N GLU A 79 -7.76 -22.61 15.31
CA GLU A 79 -6.65 -22.27 16.20
C GLU A 79 -6.60 -20.75 16.42
N LYS A 80 -6.84 -20.32 17.67
CA LYS A 80 -6.69 -18.97 18.29
C LYS A 80 -6.55 -17.76 17.34
N ASP A 81 -7.62 -16.96 17.25
CA ASP A 81 -7.77 -15.75 16.41
C ASP A 81 -6.64 -14.71 16.61
N VAL A 82 -5.62 -14.77 15.74
CA VAL A 82 -4.82 -13.59 15.40
C VAL A 82 -5.35 -13.02 14.10
N ILE A 83 -5.81 -11.78 14.14
CA ILE A 83 -6.24 -11.05 12.93
C ILE A 83 -5.04 -10.98 11.98
N SER A 84 -5.14 -11.65 10.84
CA SER A 84 -4.16 -11.54 9.77
C SER A 84 -4.71 -10.61 8.70
N SER A 85 -3.88 -9.71 8.19
CA SER A 85 -4.28 -8.76 7.16
C SER A 85 -3.15 -8.48 6.19
N ILE A 86 -3.51 -8.20 4.94
CA ILE A 86 -2.61 -7.65 3.93
C ILE A 86 -3.22 -6.33 3.46
N GLN A 87 -2.47 -5.26 3.60
CA GLN A 87 -2.75 -3.94 3.07
C GLN A 87 -1.74 -3.65 1.97
N PHE A 88 -2.20 -3.09 0.86
CA PHE A 88 -1.35 -2.75 -0.28
C PHE A 88 -1.91 -1.54 -1.01
N GLY A 89 -1.02 -0.71 -1.55
CA GLY A 89 -1.42 0.49 -2.26
C GLY A 89 -0.30 1.50 -2.36
N TRP A 90 -0.67 2.78 -2.39
CA TRP A 90 0.28 3.88 -2.43
C TRP A 90 0.19 4.65 -1.13
N ALA A 91 1.33 4.88 -0.49
CA ALA A 91 1.38 5.63 0.76
C ALA A 91 2.58 6.58 0.76
N VAL A 92 2.43 7.67 1.51
CA VAL A 92 3.53 8.53 1.94
C VAL A 92 3.81 8.15 3.40
N HIS A 93 5.03 7.73 3.71
CA HIS A 93 5.40 7.30 5.05
C HIS A 93 6.73 7.93 5.47
N THR A 94 6.67 9.16 5.96
CA THR A 94 7.84 9.98 6.33
C THR A 94 8.68 9.40 7.49
N GLY A 95 8.08 8.54 8.32
CA GLY A 95 8.82 7.82 9.37
C GLY A 95 9.66 6.64 8.84
N LEU A 96 9.30 6.10 7.68
CA LEU A 96 9.98 4.96 7.05
C LEU A 96 10.95 5.42 5.98
N TYR A 97 10.55 6.47 5.24
CA TYR A 97 11.34 7.14 4.23
C TYR A 97 11.55 8.58 4.64
N ARG A 98 12.77 9.10 4.54
CA ARG A 98 13.06 10.51 4.85
C ARG A 98 12.65 11.46 3.70
N ASP A 99 11.51 11.19 3.05
CA ASP A 99 10.90 11.99 2.01
C ASP A 99 9.36 11.89 2.05
N ASP A 100 8.70 12.74 1.28
CA ASP A 100 7.24 12.83 1.14
C ASP A 100 6.73 12.17 -0.15
N ARG A 101 7.56 11.35 -0.80
CA ARG A 101 7.23 10.78 -2.11
C ARG A 101 6.29 9.59 -1.94
N PRO A 102 5.20 9.50 -2.72
CA PRO A 102 4.32 8.35 -2.69
C PRO A 102 5.05 7.11 -3.20
N ARG A 103 4.92 6.01 -2.49
CA ARG A 103 5.59 4.74 -2.78
C ARG A 103 4.60 3.59 -2.77
N LEU A 104 4.85 2.59 -3.63
CA LEU A 104 4.14 1.31 -3.52
C LEU A 104 4.42 0.78 -2.12
N THR A 105 3.40 0.58 -1.31
CA THR A 105 3.55 0.20 0.09
C THR A 105 2.71 -1.02 0.36
N THR A 106 3.30 -1.97 1.07
CA THR A 106 2.55 -3.06 1.70
C THR A 106 2.73 -3.02 3.19
N TYR A 107 1.67 -3.37 3.92
CA TYR A 107 1.70 -3.59 5.35
C TYR A 107 0.90 -4.85 5.64
N TRP A 108 1.43 -5.77 6.44
CA TRP A 108 0.75 -7.03 6.69
C TRP A 108 0.96 -7.49 8.13
N ILE A 109 -0.07 -8.09 8.70
CA ILE A 109 -0.10 -8.67 10.05
C ILE A 109 -0.34 -10.17 9.90
N SER A 110 0.35 -10.98 10.69
CA SER A 110 0.07 -12.42 10.78
C SER A 110 0.27 -12.92 12.20
N GLY A 111 -0.14 -14.16 12.50
CA GLY A 111 0.15 -14.83 13.77
C GLY A 111 1.62 -14.76 14.20
N ARG A 112 2.54 -14.76 13.23
CA ARG A 112 4.00 -14.68 13.48
C ARG A 112 4.52 -13.24 13.53
N HIS A 113 3.75 -12.29 13.00
CA HIS A 113 4.06 -10.85 12.98
C HIS A 113 2.88 -10.04 13.51
N PRO A 114 2.58 -10.15 14.82
CA PRO A 114 1.40 -9.49 15.41
C PRO A 114 1.50 -7.96 15.40
N ASN A 115 2.71 -7.41 15.40
CA ASN A 115 2.96 -5.96 15.29
C ASN A 115 2.99 -5.45 13.83
N GLY A 116 2.71 -6.35 12.88
CA GLY A 116 2.76 -6.08 11.47
C GLY A 116 4.17 -5.90 10.90
N CYS A 117 4.22 -5.74 9.58
CA CYS A 117 5.44 -5.57 8.83
C CYS A 117 5.21 -4.73 7.57
N TYR A 118 6.10 -3.78 7.34
CA TYR A 118 6.14 -3.01 6.10
C TYR A 118 7.00 -3.70 5.04
N ASN A 119 6.49 -3.74 3.81
CA ASN A 119 7.23 -4.15 2.61
C ASN A 119 7.94 -5.51 2.81
N ALA A 120 9.18 -5.61 2.31
CA ALA A 120 10.05 -6.77 2.49
C ALA A 120 10.99 -6.65 3.71
N LEU A 121 10.66 -5.81 4.70
CA LEU A 121 11.62 -5.43 5.76
C LEU A 121 11.76 -6.46 6.88
N CYS A 122 10.80 -7.37 7.04
CA CYS A 122 10.80 -8.33 8.14
C CYS A 122 11.24 -9.72 7.72
N ARG A 123 11.84 -10.43 8.69
CA ARG A 123 12.25 -11.82 8.53
C ARG A 123 11.04 -12.72 8.36
N GLY A 124 11.09 -13.67 7.43
CA GLY A 124 9.95 -14.56 7.17
C GLY A 124 8.76 -13.81 6.60
N GLY A 125 8.97 -12.72 5.86
CA GLY A 125 7.91 -11.90 5.33
C GLY A 125 7.64 -12.09 3.84
N TYR A 126 7.37 -10.96 3.21
CA TYR A 126 7.17 -10.83 1.77
C TYR A 126 8.42 -11.21 0.97
N VAL A 127 8.24 -12.04 -0.06
CA VAL A 127 9.26 -12.38 -1.05
C VAL A 127 9.04 -11.54 -2.30
N GLN A 128 9.98 -10.63 -2.59
CA GLN A 128 10.01 -9.88 -3.84
C GLN A 128 10.61 -10.75 -4.95
N VAL A 129 9.99 -10.73 -6.13
CA VAL A 129 10.52 -11.44 -7.31
C VAL A 129 10.76 -10.53 -8.50
N HIS A 130 9.99 -9.44 -8.62
CA HIS A 130 10.19 -8.49 -9.71
C HIS A 130 11.36 -7.54 -9.42
N LYS A 131 12.19 -7.28 -10.43
CA LYS A 131 13.45 -6.53 -10.29
C LYS A 131 13.25 -5.02 -10.20
N THR A 132 12.20 -4.49 -10.83
CA THR A 132 12.00 -3.03 -10.98
C THR A 132 10.69 -2.52 -10.42
N ILE A 133 9.81 -3.42 -9.99
CA ILE A 133 8.52 -3.09 -9.38
C ILE A 133 8.54 -3.77 -8.03
N TYR A 134 8.51 -2.99 -6.96
CA TYR A 134 8.68 -3.53 -5.62
C TYR A 134 8.08 -2.61 -4.55
N PRO A 135 7.58 -3.15 -3.43
CA PRO A 135 7.19 -2.34 -2.28
C PRO A 135 8.38 -1.48 -1.80
N GLY A 136 8.17 -0.17 -1.74
CA GLY A 136 9.15 0.87 -1.45
C GLY A 136 9.64 1.64 -2.67
N MET A 137 9.29 1.22 -3.89
CA MET A 137 9.60 2.00 -5.10
C MET A 137 8.82 3.33 -5.12
N VAL A 138 9.46 4.39 -5.62
CA VAL A 138 8.82 5.70 -5.80
C VAL A 138 7.85 5.66 -6.97
N TYR A 139 6.65 6.18 -6.76
CA TYR A 139 5.71 6.42 -7.84
C TYR A 139 5.91 7.83 -8.42
N ASN A 140 6.59 7.91 -9.56
CA ASN A 140 6.92 9.18 -10.19
C ASN A 140 5.76 9.83 -10.97
N LYS A 141 4.74 9.06 -11.33
CA LYS A 141 3.59 9.52 -12.12
C LYS A 141 2.42 9.92 -11.22
N VAL A 142 2.60 10.94 -10.38
CA VAL A 142 1.51 11.44 -9.53
C VAL A 142 0.47 12.22 -10.33
N SER A 143 -0.80 12.16 -9.89
CA SER A 143 -1.89 12.97 -10.44
C SER A 143 -1.72 14.44 -10.04
N THR A 144 -2.18 15.36 -10.89
CA THR A 144 -2.26 16.79 -10.53
C THR A 144 -3.71 17.24 -10.58
N LEU A 145 -4.16 17.99 -9.56
CA LEU A 145 -5.52 18.50 -9.46
C LEU A 145 -5.95 19.25 -10.72
N GLY A 146 -7.15 18.96 -11.21
CA GLY A 146 -7.73 19.53 -12.42
C GLY A 146 -7.06 19.10 -13.74
N LYS A 147 -5.93 18.37 -13.69
CA LYS A 147 -5.13 17.98 -14.86
C LYS A 147 -5.19 16.47 -15.11
N ARG A 148 -4.13 15.92 -15.72
CA ARG A 148 -3.98 14.50 -16.03
C ARG A 148 -3.94 13.68 -14.74
N GLN A 149 -4.81 12.68 -14.69
CA GLN A 149 -4.86 11.71 -13.61
C GLN A 149 -4.03 10.47 -14.01
N SER A 150 -3.37 9.88 -13.03
CA SER A 150 -2.57 8.67 -13.17
C SER A 150 -3.20 7.56 -12.33
N THR A 151 -3.19 6.34 -12.87
CA THR A 151 -3.76 5.17 -12.19
C THR A 151 -2.80 4.00 -12.30
N ALA A 152 -2.69 3.21 -11.24
CA ALA A 152 -1.95 1.96 -11.24
C ALA A 152 -2.90 0.79 -10.94
N HIS A 153 -2.62 -0.35 -11.56
CA HIS A 153 -3.34 -1.58 -11.29
C HIS A 153 -2.57 -2.39 -10.24
N LEU A 154 -3.24 -2.80 -9.17
CA LEU A 154 -2.70 -3.70 -8.16
C LEU A 154 -3.75 -4.78 -7.87
N LEU A 155 -3.29 -5.99 -7.60
CA LEU A 155 -4.12 -7.12 -7.25
C LEU A 155 -3.40 -7.93 -6.17
N VAL A 156 -4.14 -8.34 -5.15
CA VAL A 156 -3.72 -9.37 -4.21
C VAL A 156 -4.71 -10.51 -4.28
N GLY A 157 -4.20 -11.74 -4.40
CA GLY A 157 -5.03 -12.94 -4.43
C GLY A 157 -4.23 -14.17 -4.05
N GLN A 158 -4.90 -15.18 -3.49
CA GLN A 158 -4.26 -16.44 -3.13
C GLN A 158 -4.15 -17.36 -4.35
N ASP A 159 -2.94 -17.86 -4.59
CA ASP A 159 -2.69 -18.91 -5.56
C ASP A 159 -3.25 -20.24 -5.03
N SER A 160 -4.23 -20.81 -5.73
CA SER A 160 -4.90 -22.04 -5.29
C SER A 160 -3.98 -23.26 -5.27
N ARG A 161 -2.90 -23.24 -6.06
CA ARG A 161 -1.91 -24.32 -6.18
C ARG A 161 -0.82 -24.22 -5.11
N THR A 162 -0.18 -23.06 -5.00
CA THR A 162 0.95 -22.87 -4.06
C THR A 162 0.52 -22.40 -2.68
N LYS A 163 -0.73 -21.95 -2.54
CA LYS A 163 -1.32 -21.31 -1.34
C LYS A 163 -0.68 -19.98 -0.96
N ASN A 164 0.30 -19.49 -1.72
CA ASN A 164 0.92 -18.19 -1.53
C ASN A 164 -0.06 -17.07 -1.90
N TRP A 165 0.02 -15.95 -1.17
CA TRP A 165 -0.72 -14.74 -1.52
C TRP A 165 0.12 -13.89 -2.46
N LEU A 166 -0.33 -13.70 -3.70
CA LEU A 166 0.43 -13.04 -4.75
C LEU A 166 0.07 -11.56 -4.81
N LEU A 167 1.07 -10.67 -4.83
CA LEU A 167 0.91 -9.27 -5.21
C LEU A 167 1.26 -9.11 -6.69
N MET A 168 0.31 -8.64 -7.49
CA MET A 168 0.46 -8.49 -8.92
C MET A 168 0.11 -7.08 -9.41
N THR A 169 0.63 -6.75 -10.59
CA THR A 169 0.15 -5.64 -11.41
C THR A 169 -0.12 -6.16 -12.82
N ARG A 170 -1.38 -6.08 -13.27
CA ARG A 170 -1.84 -6.70 -14.52
C ARG A 170 -1.42 -8.19 -14.54
N SER A 171 -0.63 -8.60 -15.52
CA SER A 171 -0.07 -9.95 -15.66
C SER A 171 1.30 -10.15 -15.02
N THR A 172 1.83 -9.15 -14.30
CA THR A 172 3.17 -9.18 -13.72
C THR A 172 3.11 -9.48 -12.23
N LEU A 173 3.75 -10.58 -11.83
CA LEU A 173 3.98 -10.90 -10.41
C LEU A 173 5.06 -9.99 -9.84
N ILE A 174 4.73 -9.24 -8.78
CA ILE A 174 5.65 -8.35 -8.07
C ILE A 174 6.41 -9.15 -6.99
N GLY A 175 5.67 -10.00 -6.27
CA GLY A 175 6.14 -10.80 -5.15
C GLY A 175 4.96 -11.41 -4.41
N TYR A 176 5.20 -12.06 -3.28
CA TYR A 176 4.17 -12.81 -2.59
C TYR A 176 4.45 -13.00 -1.09
N TRP A 177 3.41 -13.32 -0.34
CA TRP A 177 3.52 -13.82 1.04
C TRP A 177 3.49 -15.36 1.02
N PRO A 178 4.56 -16.03 1.48
CA PRO A 178 4.65 -17.49 1.50
C PRO A 178 3.61 -18.12 2.43
N TYR A 179 2.97 -19.20 2.00
CA TYR A 179 1.97 -19.91 2.82
C TYR A 179 2.54 -20.40 4.17
N GLN A 180 3.84 -20.73 4.23
CA GLN A 180 4.51 -21.19 5.46
C GLN A 180 4.48 -20.16 6.59
N ILE A 181 4.37 -18.87 6.23
CA ILE A 181 4.32 -17.75 7.18
C ILE A 181 2.89 -17.18 7.24
N TYR A 182 2.27 -17.03 6.08
CA TYR A 182 0.96 -16.43 5.92
C TYR A 182 -0.05 -17.49 5.46
N SER A 183 -0.51 -18.30 6.40
CA SER A 183 -1.36 -19.48 6.14
C SER A 183 -2.86 -19.15 6.23
N MET A 184 -3.30 -18.09 5.56
CA MET A 184 -4.72 -17.69 5.54
C MET A 184 -5.49 -18.38 4.43
N GLN A 185 -6.74 -18.78 4.72
CA GLN A 185 -7.67 -19.32 3.73
C GLN A 185 -8.68 -18.24 3.36
N GLY A 186 -8.49 -17.60 2.21
CA GLY A 186 -9.34 -16.50 1.76
C GLY A 186 -9.29 -15.25 2.65
N ALA A 187 -10.18 -14.30 2.38
CA ALA A 187 -10.35 -13.08 3.15
C ALA A 187 -11.77 -13.02 3.71
N SER A 188 -11.91 -12.75 5.01
CA SER A 188 -13.22 -12.56 5.66
C SER A 188 -13.76 -11.13 5.51
N GLN A 189 -12.87 -10.17 5.24
CA GLN A 189 -13.20 -8.77 5.03
C GLN A 189 -12.32 -8.19 3.92
N VAL A 190 -12.92 -7.33 3.09
CA VAL A 190 -12.21 -6.55 2.08
C VAL A 190 -12.56 -5.10 2.29
N LEU A 191 -11.54 -4.25 2.42
CA LEU A 191 -11.68 -2.81 2.63
C LEU A 191 -11.04 -2.06 1.47
N PHE A 192 -11.71 -1.02 1.00
CA PHE A 192 -11.19 -0.08 0.02
C PHE A 192 -11.17 1.30 0.65
N GLY A 193 -10.10 2.07 0.39
CA GLY A 193 -10.02 3.45 0.86
C GLY A 193 -8.60 3.87 1.21
N GLY A 194 -8.49 4.77 2.17
CA GLY A 194 -7.23 5.27 2.69
C GLY A 194 -7.34 5.55 4.18
N TYR A 195 -6.20 5.59 4.84
CA TYR A 195 -6.09 6.03 6.21
C TYR A 195 -4.98 7.08 6.30
N THR A 196 -5.02 7.88 7.36
CA THR A 196 -3.95 8.78 7.74
C THR A 196 -3.47 8.43 9.12
N GLY A 197 -2.21 8.72 9.41
CA GLY A 197 -1.62 8.51 10.72
C GLY A 197 -0.59 9.60 10.99
N GLY A 198 -0.32 9.82 12.26
CA GLY A 198 0.58 10.86 12.73
C GLY A 198 0.92 10.66 14.20
N LEU A 199 1.72 11.56 14.75
CA LEU A 199 1.95 11.58 16.19
C LEU A 199 0.67 12.03 16.90
N ALA A 200 0.40 11.43 18.06
CA ALA A 200 -0.74 11.80 18.88
C ALA A 200 -0.73 13.31 19.18
N GLY A 201 -1.85 13.99 18.94
CA GLY A 201 -1.99 15.44 19.12
C GLY A 201 -1.35 16.31 18.03
N ALA A 202 -0.75 15.72 16.99
CA ALA A 202 -0.31 16.47 15.82
C ALA A 202 -1.50 16.80 14.89
N THR A 203 -1.34 17.83 14.05
CA THR A 203 -2.29 18.13 12.98
C THR A 203 -2.36 16.94 12.02
N SER A 204 -3.57 16.46 11.77
CA SER A 204 -3.81 15.36 10.86
C SER A 204 -3.48 15.76 9.42
N PRO A 205 -2.71 14.94 8.69
CA PRO A 205 -2.24 15.31 7.35
C PRO A 205 -3.39 15.23 6.32
N PRO A 206 -3.31 15.98 5.21
CA PRO A 206 -4.27 15.81 4.13
C PRO A 206 -4.20 14.40 3.54
N MET A 207 -5.36 13.86 3.13
CA MET A 207 -5.49 12.56 2.47
C MET A 207 -5.87 12.71 1.00
N GLY A 208 -5.18 11.96 0.14
CA GLY A 208 -5.48 11.90 -1.29
C GLY A 208 -5.32 13.25 -1.98
N ALA A 209 -6.44 13.83 -2.42
CA ALA A 209 -6.48 15.13 -3.10
C ALA A 209 -6.50 16.33 -2.15
N GLY A 210 -6.66 16.12 -0.84
CA GLY A 210 -6.84 17.21 0.12
C GLY A 210 -8.25 17.84 0.09
N THR A 211 -9.20 17.19 -0.55
CA THR A 211 -10.57 17.69 -0.79
C THR A 211 -11.59 16.63 -0.39
N PHE A 212 -12.77 17.07 0.04
CA PHE A 212 -13.89 16.17 0.31
C PHE A 212 -14.51 15.66 -1.00
N PRO A 213 -14.59 14.33 -1.22
CA PRO A 213 -15.18 13.75 -2.42
C PRO A 213 -16.61 14.23 -2.73
N LYS A 214 -17.48 14.34 -1.71
CA LYS A 214 -18.88 14.75 -1.89
C LYS A 214 -19.01 16.22 -2.31
N GLU A 215 -18.10 17.10 -1.88
CA GLU A 215 -18.10 18.52 -2.27
C GLU A 215 -17.67 18.74 -3.73
N VAL A 216 -16.62 18.03 -4.16
CA VAL A 216 -16.15 18.15 -5.54
C VAL A 216 -17.08 17.43 -6.52
N GLY A 217 -17.92 16.51 -6.03
CA GLY A 217 -18.91 15.80 -6.82
C GLY A 217 -18.23 14.89 -7.85
N TYR A 218 -18.84 14.80 -9.03
CA TYR A 218 -18.36 13.98 -10.16
C TYR A 218 -17.09 14.51 -10.85
N ARG A 219 -16.50 15.60 -10.34
CA ARG A 219 -15.25 16.15 -10.86
C ARG A 219 -14.06 15.29 -10.43
N ASN A 220 -13.94 14.09 -11.00
CA ASN A 220 -12.92 13.07 -10.71
C ASN A 220 -11.47 13.59 -10.68
N LYS A 221 -11.17 14.67 -11.41
CA LYS A 221 -9.84 15.30 -11.42
C LYS A 221 -9.50 16.08 -10.14
N PHE A 222 -10.44 16.16 -9.20
CA PHE A 222 -10.34 16.88 -7.93
C PHE A 222 -10.59 15.96 -6.72
N SER A 223 -10.54 14.64 -6.91
CA SER A 223 -10.65 13.66 -5.81
C SER A 223 -9.63 12.54 -6.02
N CYS A 224 -9.19 11.92 -4.94
CA CYS A 224 -8.47 10.66 -5.02
C CYS A 224 -9.48 9.53 -5.20
N PHE A 225 -9.13 8.53 -6.02
CA PHE A 225 -10.07 7.49 -6.38
C PHE A 225 -9.40 6.13 -6.56
N MET A 226 -10.15 5.08 -6.27
CA MET A 226 -9.94 3.72 -6.76
C MET A 226 -11.04 3.42 -7.77
N LYS A 227 -10.70 2.77 -8.88
CA LYS A 227 -11.65 2.44 -9.95
C LYS A 227 -11.50 0.99 -10.36
N GLN A 228 -12.54 0.42 -10.96
CA GLN A 228 -12.58 -0.98 -11.37
C GLN A 228 -12.34 -1.88 -10.15
N LEU A 229 -13.06 -1.57 -9.07
CA LEU A 229 -12.98 -2.32 -7.83
C LEU A 229 -13.55 -3.73 -8.04
N LYS A 230 -12.73 -4.72 -7.70
CA LYS A 230 -13.06 -6.13 -7.89
C LYS A 230 -12.63 -6.95 -6.68
N CYS A 231 -13.38 -8.01 -6.41
CA CYS A 231 -13.10 -9.00 -5.38
C CYS A 231 -13.05 -10.41 -5.98
N PHE A 232 -12.45 -11.35 -5.26
CA PHE A 232 -12.52 -12.76 -5.63
C PHE A 232 -13.79 -13.39 -5.04
N GLU A 233 -14.66 -13.89 -5.90
CA GLU A 233 -15.84 -14.71 -5.56
C GLU A 233 -15.76 -16.02 -6.31
N ASP A 234 -15.87 -17.15 -5.62
CA ASP A 234 -15.80 -18.50 -6.20
C ASP A 234 -14.69 -18.67 -7.24
N LYS A 235 -13.46 -18.26 -6.88
CA LYS A 235 -12.25 -18.32 -7.72
C LYS A 235 -12.32 -17.46 -8.99
N ARG A 236 -13.16 -16.44 -9.02
CA ARG A 236 -13.29 -15.50 -10.14
C ARG A 236 -13.17 -14.08 -9.66
N LEU A 237 -12.61 -13.22 -10.50
CA LEU A 237 -12.51 -11.80 -10.21
C LEU A 237 -13.75 -11.07 -10.71
N VAL A 238 -14.62 -10.65 -9.80
CA VAL A 238 -15.91 -10.01 -10.11
C VAL A 238 -15.89 -8.54 -9.70
N ASP A 239 -16.65 -7.69 -10.40
CA ASP A 239 -16.89 -6.32 -9.95
C ASP A 239 -17.67 -6.34 -8.64
N ILE A 240 -17.27 -5.50 -7.69
CA ILE A 240 -18.02 -5.36 -6.44
C ILE A 240 -19.39 -4.72 -6.71
N ASP A 241 -20.38 -5.00 -5.88
CA ASP A 241 -21.58 -4.13 -5.76
C ASP A 241 -21.35 -3.13 -4.63
N SER A 242 -21.22 -1.85 -4.95
CA SER A 242 -21.00 -0.81 -3.94
C SER A 242 -22.14 -0.68 -2.92
N ASN A 243 -23.34 -1.18 -3.23
CA ASN A 243 -24.47 -1.17 -2.29
C ASN A 243 -24.31 -2.20 -1.16
N GLU A 244 -23.44 -3.20 -1.34
CA GLU A 244 -23.10 -4.20 -0.33
C GLU A 244 -21.97 -3.74 0.62
N PHE A 245 -21.40 -2.56 0.37
CA PHE A 245 -20.33 -1.98 1.18
C PHE A 245 -20.86 -0.83 2.04
N GLU A 246 -20.43 -0.78 3.30
CA GLU A 246 -20.70 0.34 4.19
C GLU A 246 -19.62 1.43 4.05
N GLU A 247 -20.05 2.68 3.93
CA GLU A 247 -19.14 3.83 4.01
C GLU A 247 -18.77 4.10 5.47
N TYR A 248 -17.48 4.00 5.80
CA TYR A 248 -16.96 4.24 7.14
C TYR A 248 -15.92 5.37 7.16
N VAL A 249 -16.06 6.29 8.11
CA VAL A 249 -15.15 7.44 8.29
C VAL A 249 -14.94 7.73 9.77
N ASP A 250 -13.71 7.54 10.26
CA ASP A 250 -13.34 7.81 11.66
C ASP A 250 -13.51 9.28 12.04
N SER A 251 -13.17 10.19 11.13
CA SER A 251 -13.17 11.64 11.36
C SER A 251 -13.88 12.39 10.22
N PRO A 252 -15.23 12.42 10.20
CA PRO A 252 -16.01 13.05 9.13
C PRO A 252 -15.77 14.55 8.95
N LYS A 253 -15.23 15.23 9.97
CA LYS A 253 -14.84 16.64 9.90
C LYS A 253 -13.63 16.89 8.99
N CYS A 254 -12.83 15.86 8.74
CA CYS A 254 -11.53 15.98 8.08
C CYS A 254 -11.40 15.16 6.83
N TYR A 255 -12.11 14.04 6.77
CA TYR A 255 -12.09 13.10 5.67
C TYR A 255 -13.50 12.70 5.30
N ASP A 256 -13.64 12.23 4.07
CA ASP A 256 -14.89 11.70 3.56
C ASP A 256 -14.59 10.62 2.52
N VAL A 257 -15.57 9.75 2.34
CA VAL A 257 -15.56 8.62 1.42
C VAL A 257 -16.87 8.62 0.67
N TRP A 258 -16.83 8.25 -0.60
CA TRP A 258 -18.03 8.19 -1.42
C TRP A 258 -17.91 7.13 -2.52
N PHE A 259 -18.73 6.09 -2.42
CA PHE A 259 -18.91 5.10 -3.47
C PHE A 259 -19.81 5.64 -4.58
N ARG A 260 -19.44 5.35 -5.84
CA ARG A 260 -20.27 5.68 -6.99
C ARG A 260 -19.98 4.80 -8.20
N LYS A 261 -21.00 4.67 -9.05
CA LYS A 261 -20.87 4.04 -10.36
C LYS A 261 -19.97 4.86 -11.28
N PHE A 262 -19.14 4.19 -12.05
CA PHE A 262 -18.22 4.83 -13.00
C PHE A 262 -18.99 5.50 -14.15
N GLU A 263 -18.81 6.82 -14.34
CA GLU A 263 -19.60 7.60 -15.31
C GLU A 263 -19.40 7.21 -16.78
N ILE A 264 -18.26 6.60 -17.14
CA ILE A 264 -17.93 6.23 -18.53
C ILE A 264 -17.32 4.82 -18.57
N GLY A 265 -18.14 3.77 -18.39
CA GLY A 265 -17.72 2.37 -18.51
C GLY A 265 -18.53 1.40 -17.64
N LYS A 266 -18.01 0.18 -17.44
CA LYS A 266 -18.49 -0.80 -16.46
C LYS A 266 -17.52 -0.83 -15.26
N GLY A 267 -18.04 -0.81 -14.04
CA GLY A 267 -17.29 -1.00 -12.80
C GLY A 267 -17.58 0.05 -11.72
N GLU A 268 -17.32 -0.32 -10.47
CA GLU A 268 -17.51 0.57 -9.31
C GLU A 268 -16.25 1.40 -9.02
N MET A 269 -16.48 2.59 -8.45
CA MET A 269 -15.45 3.54 -8.05
C MET A 269 -15.66 3.97 -6.60
N LEU A 270 -14.55 4.06 -5.87
CA LEU A 270 -14.49 4.69 -4.57
C LEU A 270 -13.73 6.00 -4.69
N THR A 271 -14.31 7.09 -4.22
CA THR A 271 -13.59 8.35 -4.01
C THR A 271 -13.39 8.60 -2.53
N PHE A 272 -12.21 9.10 -2.14
CA PHE A 272 -11.86 9.28 -0.74
C PHE A 272 -10.81 10.39 -0.59
N GLY A 273 -10.80 11.06 0.56
CA GLY A 273 -9.80 12.08 0.85
C GLY A 273 -10.32 13.13 1.82
N GLY A 274 -9.53 14.19 1.98
CA GLY A 274 -9.92 15.36 2.77
C GLY A 274 -8.72 16.19 3.18
N PRO A 275 -8.94 17.44 3.62
CA PRO A 275 -7.87 18.40 3.91
C PRO A 275 -7.04 18.05 5.15
N GLY A 276 -7.50 17.13 6.02
CA GLY A 276 -6.89 16.94 7.33
C GLY A 276 -7.26 18.08 8.30
N GLY A 277 -6.43 18.31 9.31
CA GLY A 277 -6.67 19.35 10.33
C GLY A 277 -6.72 18.81 11.76
N GLU A 278 -7.57 19.40 12.60
CA GLU A 278 -7.75 19.00 14.01
C GLU A 278 -8.74 17.83 14.13
N CYS A 279 -8.29 16.63 13.76
CA CYS A 279 -9.16 15.45 13.68
C CYS A 279 -9.02 14.52 14.90
N GLY A 280 -8.02 14.73 15.75
CA GLY A 280 -7.73 13.88 16.90
C GLY A 280 -7.05 12.58 16.52
N ILE A 281 -5.84 12.68 15.94
CA ILE A 281 -4.89 11.56 15.81
C ILE A 281 -4.18 11.32 17.14
#